data_AF-A0A4U6AUW5-F1
#
_entry.id   AF-A0A4U6AUW5-F1
#
_cell.length_a   1.000
_cell.length_b   1.000
_cell.length_c   1.000
_cell.angle_alpha   90.00
_cell.angle_beta   90.00
_cell.angle_gamma   90.00
#
_symmetry.space_group_name_H-M   'P 1'
#
loop_
_entity.id
_entity.type
_entity.pdbx_description
1 polymer ?
#
loop_
_entity_poly.entity_id
_entity_poly.type
_entity_poly.pdbx_seq_one_letter_code
_entity_poly.pdbx_strand_id
1 'polypeptide(L)'
;MAGRAAASAIASYMEGANVDADAKTKESEQAKPCVDCGEIDCFKPPKGSTPDEIKEFKRQLEEQQDAINNIPPDQLIKNMDTYEKIGRGATDAADRAAARSKWLRNKIEDLMESNGELTESAAKSAAQKELKTMDVIHTPDLSAGGTGEFSTKDGGLAPRSANRSIGSQWSKAGDSGKTRLQQLKEHAEKARQKGEKSNTKLKLCDEAGASDPDNATSGGSIGAGSGQGQGQSNIPTS
;
A
#
# COMPACT_ATOMS: atom_id res chain seq x y z
N MET A 1 7.08 37.21 -40.39
CA MET A 1 7.49 35.83 -40.78
C MET A 1 8.09 35.02 -39.62
N ALA A 2 8.71 35.63 -38.59
CA ALA A 2 9.32 34.91 -37.47
C ALA A 2 8.35 34.14 -36.55
N GLY A 3 7.09 34.59 -36.39
CA GLY A 3 6.15 33.97 -35.45
C GLY A 3 5.58 32.61 -35.87
N ARG A 4 5.51 32.31 -37.18
CA ARG A 4 4.96 31.03 -37.67
C ARG A 4 5.95 29.86 -37.53
N ALA A 5 7.24 30.12 -37.71
CA ALA A 5 8.29 29.09 -37.58
C ALA A 5 8.50 28.67 -36.11
N ALA A 6 8.43 29.62 -35.17
CA ALA A 6 8.51 29.31 -33.74
C ALA A 6 7.32 28.47 -33.26
N ALA A 7 6.10 28.77 -33.74
CA ALA A 7 4.91 27.99 -33.40
C ALA A 7 4.96 26.55 -33.96
N SER A 8 5.46 26.34 -35.18
CA SER A 8 5.57 24.98 -35.74
C SER A 8 6.62 24.13 -35.04
N ALA A 9 7.74 24.73 -34.61
CA ALA A 9 8.78 24.03 -33.86
C ALA A 9 8.30 23.58 -32.47
N ILE A 10 7.51 24.43 -31.79
CA ILE A 10 6.90 24.09 -30.49
C ILE A 10 5.86 22.97 -30.67
N ALA A 11 5.03 23.03 -31.71
CA ALA A 11 4.06 21.99 -32.01
C ALA A 11 4.73 20.63 -32.30
N SER A 12 5.79 20.62 -33.13
CA SER A 12 6.54 19.39 -33.41
C SER A 12 7.25 18.81 -32.17
N TYR A 13 7.71 19.67 -31.27
CA TYR A 13 8.33 19.24 -30.01
C TYR A 13 7.31 18.64 -29.05
N MET A 14 6.14 19.28 -28.90
CA MET A 14 5.04 18.76 -28.09
C MET A 14 4.50 17.45 -28.64
N GLU A 15 4.41 17.31 -29.96
CA GLU A 15 3.96 16.08 -30.60
C GLU A 15 4.98 14.94 -30.44
N GLY A 16 6.28 15.22 -30.57
CA GLY A 16 7.34 14.26 -30.25
C GLY A 16 7.33 13.81 -28.78
N ALA A 17 7.16 14.74 -27.85
CA ALA A 17 7.06 14.44 -26.41
C ALA A 17 5.82 13.59 -26.08
N ASN A 18 4.70 13.82 -26.77
CA ASN A 18 3.49 13.00 -26.62
C ASN A 18 3.70 11.59 -27.17
N VAL A 19 4.37 11.43 -28.31
CA VAL A 19 4.68 10.11 -28.88
C VAL A 19 5.60 9.30 -27.97
N ASP A 20 6.62 9.92 -27.38
CA ASP A 20 7.53 9.25 -26.44
C ASP A 20 6.83 8.86 -25.14
N ALA A 21 5.90 9.70 -24.65
CA ALA A 21 5.08 9.38 -23.49
C ALA A 21 4.12 8.21 -23.79
N ASP A 22 3.46 8.22 -24.95
CA ASP A 22 2.56 7.16 -25.39
C ASP A 22 3.28 5.83 -25.62
N ALA A 23 4.50 5.87 -26.16
CA ALA A 23 5.34 4.69 -26.35
C ALA A 23 5.73 4.08 -25.00
N LYS A 24 6.18 4.90 -24.04
CA LYS A 24 6.50 4.44 -22.67
C LYS A 24 5.29 3.87 -21.96
N THR A 25 4.12 4.49 -22.11
CA THR A 25 2.87 3.97 -21.54
C THR A 25 2.54 2.59 -22.13
N LYS A 26 2.57 2.43 -23.46
CA LYS A 26 2.26 1.16 -24.13
C LYS A 26 3.27 0.05 -23.81
N GLU A 27 4.56 0.37 -23.75
CA GLU A 27 5.60 -0.59 -23.36
C GLU A 27 5.43 -1.01 -21.89
N SER A 28 5.13 -0.04 -21.02
CA SER A 28 4.80 -0.35 -19.64
C SER A 28 3.59 -1.27 -19.59
N GLU A 29 2.49 -1.02 -20.31
CA GLU A 29 1.29 -1.86 -20.30
C GLU A 29 1.54 -3.31 -20.77
N GLN A 30 2.44 -3.49 -21.73
CA GLN A 30 2.76 -4.79 -22.33
C GLN A 30 3.85 -5.58 -21.58
N ALA A 31 4.58 -4.94 -20.67
CA ALA A 31 5.62 -5.61 -19.89
C ALA A 31 5.01 -6.73 -19.01
N LYS A 32 5.63 -7.91 -19.06
CA LYS A 32 5.21 -9.07 -18.27
C LYS A 32 5.43 -8.77 -16.78
N PRO A 33 4.56 -9.30 -15.88
CA PRO A 33 4.76 -9.17 -14.45
C PRO A 33 5.95 -10.02 -14.00
N CYS A 34 6.82 -9.47 -13.16
CA CYS A 34 7.89 -10.26 -12.56
C CYS A 34 7.32 -11.23 -11.52
N VAL A 35 7.64 -12.51 -11.63
CA VAL A 35 7.16 -13.56 -10.73
C VAL A 35 8.24 -14.08 -9.78
N ASP A 36 9.51 -13.80 -10.08
CA ASP A 36 10.70 -14.29 -9.37
C ASP A 36 11.67 -13.14 -9.03
N CYS A 37 11.14 -11.92 -8.78
CA CYS A 37 11.92 -10.76 -8.35
C CYS A 37 12.21 -10.73 -6.84
N GLY A 38 11.81 -11.76 -6.11
CA GLY A 38 11.99 -11.86 -4.66
C GLY A 38 10.78 -11.37 -3.88
N GLU A 39 10.70 -11.81 -2.63
CA GLU A 39 9.59 -11.50 -1.74
C GLU A 39 9.88 -10.30 -0.84
N ILE A 40 8.81 -9.63 -0.42
CA ILE A 40 8.85 -8.62 0.63
C ILE A 40 8.32 -9.26 1.91
N ASP A 41 9.04 -9.06 3.02
CA ASP A 41 8.64 -9.52 4.33
C ASP A 41 7.22 -9.03 4.65
N CYS A 42 6.43 -9.92 5.22
CA CYS A 42 5.03 -9.71 5.52
C CYS A 42 4.78 -8.55 6.50
N PHE A 43 3.60 -7.95 6.52
CA PHE A 43 3.24 -6.82 7.39
C PHE A 43 2.35 -7.28 8.54
N LYS A 44 2.60 -6.74 9.75
CA LYS A 44 1.85 -7.07 10.96
C LYS A 44 0.91 -5.92 11.34
N PRO A 45 -0.41 -6.15 11.49
CA PRO A 45 -1.28 -5.15 12.09
C PRO A 45 -0.87 -4.88 13.55
N PRO A 46 -1.25 -3.74 14.15
CA PRO A 46 -1.00 -3.49 15.57
C PRO A 46 -1.51 -4.63 16.45
N LYS A 47 -0.75 -5.01 17.48
CA LYS A 47 -1.15 -6.08 18.40
C LYS A 47 -2.48 -5.73 19.08
N GLY A 48 -3.42 -6.68 19.07
CA GLY A 48 -4.75 -6.48 19.65
C GLY A 48 -5.71 -5.69 18.77
N SER A 49 -5.40 -5.51 17.48
CA SER A 49 -6.34 -4.92 16.51
C SER A 49 -7.63 -5.73 16.44
N THR A 50 -8.75 -5.02 16.42
CA THR A 50 -10.07 -5.57 16.13
C THR A 50 -10.17 -6.07 14.68
N PRO A 51 -11.17 -6.90 14.34
CA PRO A 51 -11.39 -7.34 12.96
C PRO A 51 -11.51 -6.17 11.96
N ASP A 52 -12.17 -5.07 12.35
CA ASP A 52 -12.32 -3.89 11.50
C ASP A 52 -10.99 -3.14 11.31
N GLU A 53 -10.16 -3.05 12.35
CA GLU A 53 -8.82 -2.46 12.23
C GLU A 53 -7.89 -3.33 11.36
N ILE A 54 -8.00 -4.66 11.44
CA ILE A 54 -7.28 -5.57 10.55
C ILE A 54 -7.77 -5.41 9.10
N LYS A 55 -9.07 -5.25 8.89
CA LYS A 55 -9.64 -4.99 7.56
C LYS A 55 -9.13 -3.67 6.98
N GLU A 56 -9.09 -2.60 7.78
CA GLU A 56 -8.54 -1.32 7.33
C GLU A 56 -7.02 -1.39 7.08
N PHE A 57 -6.28 -2.14 7.90
CA PHE A 57 -4.87 -2.40 7.65
C PHE A 57 -4.65 -3.11 6.31
N LYS A 58 -5.43 -4.16 6.02
CA LYS A 58 -5.40 -4.88 4.74
C LYS A 58 -5.71 -3.94 3.57
N ARG A 59 -6.78 -3.14 3.69
CA ARG A 59 -7.19 -2.19 2.65
C ARG A 59 -6.08 -1.19 2.33
N GLN A 60 -5.45 -0.60 3.35
CA GLN A 60 -4.34 0.32 3.14
C GLN A 60 -3.11 -0.38 2.54
N LEU A 61 -2.79 -1.60 2.99
CA LEU A 61 -1.66 -2.36 2.45
C LEU A 61 -1.86 -2.73 0.98
N GLU A 62 -3.07 -3.09 0.58
CA GLU A 62 -3.43 -3.35 -0.82
C GLU A 62 -3.29 -2.07 -1.67
N GLU A 63 -3.74 -0.93 -1.16
CA GLU A 63 -3.59 0.36 -1.84
C GLU A 63 -2.12 0.75 -2.05
N GLN A 64 -1.24 0.42 -1.08
CA GLN A 64 0.21 0.55 -1.23
C GLN A 64 0.75 -0.35 -2.34
N GLN A 65 0.35 -1.62 -2.34
CA GLN A 65 0.79 -2.60 -3.32
C GLN A 65 0.41 -2.19 -4.74
N ASP A 66 -0.84 -1.78 -4.93
CA ASP A 66 -1.36 -1.39 -6.24
C ASP A 66 -0.65 -0.15 -6.76
N ALA A 67 -0.46 0.85 -5.90
CA ALA A 67 0.23 2.08 -6.27
C ALA A 67 1.72 1.82 -6.58
N ILE A 68 2.42 0.97 -5.82
CA ILE A 68 3.79 0.52 -6.16
C ILE A 68 3.82 -0.14 -7.53
N ASN A 69 2.86 -1.02 -7.83
CA ASN A 69 2.82 -1.77 -9.09
C ASN A 69 2.45 -0.93 -10.31
N ASN A 70 1.90 0.27 -10.10
CA ASN A 70 1.66 1.26 -11.15
C ASN A 70 2.91 2.11 -11.46
N ILE A 71 3.96 2.04 -10.64
CA ILE A 71 5.21 2.76 -10.87
C ILE A 71 6.19 1.86 -11.64
N PRO A 72 6.71 2.30 -12.80
CA PRO A 72 7.76 1.55 -13.51
C PRO A 72 8.98 1.30 -12.61
N PRO A 73 9.64 0.12 -12.66
CA PRO A 73 10.71 -0.23 -11.73
C PRO A 73 11.85 0.81 -11.66
N ASP A 74 12.27 1.37 -12.80
CA ASP A 74 13.27 2.45 -12.87
C ASP A 74 12.85 3.70 -12.09
N GLN A 75 11.58 4.10 -12.26
CA GLN A 75 11.04 5.27 -11.59
C GLN A 75 10.84 5.01 -10.10
N LEU A 76 10.46 3.79 -9.72
CA LEU A 76 10.30 3.38 -8.33
C LEU A 76 11.63 3.50 -7.57
N ILE A 77 12.72 2.94 -8.12
CA ILE A 77 14.07 3.05 -7.55
C ILE A 77 14.48 4.51 -7.41
N LYS A 78 14.29 5.31 -8.47
CA LYS A 78 14.62 6.75 -8.45
C LYS A 78 13.84 7.53 -7.40
N ASN A 79 12.56 7.23 -7.22
CA ASN A 79 11.72 7.88 -6.21
C ASN A 79 12.21 7.54 -4.80
N MET A 80 12.52 6.26 -4.55
CA MET A 80 13.08 5.80 -3.27
C MET A 80 14.43 6.46 -2.96
N ASP A 81 15.34 6.54 -3.94
CA ASP A 81 16.63 7.22 -3.80
C ASP A 81 16.47 8.71 -3.51
N THR A 82 15.50 9.35 -4.16
CA THR A 82 15.20 10.76 -3.94
C THR A 82 14.71 10.97 -2.51
N TYR A 83 13.76 10.15 -2.04
CA TYR A 83 13.26 10.23 -0.67
C TYR A 83 14.35 9.97 0.37
N GLU A 84 15.24 9.00 0.14
CA GLU A 84 16.38 8.74 1.03
C GLU A 84 17.31 9.97 1.16
N LYS A 85 17.49 10.70 0.06
CA LYS A 85 18.37 11.88 0.01
C LYS A 85 17.77 13.13 0.65
N ILE A 86 16.50 13.43 0.36
CA ILE A 86 15.89 14.72 0.72
C ILE A 86 14.68 14.61 1.65
N GLY A 87 14.22 13.39 1.94
CA GLY A 87 13.02 13.14 2.72
C GLY A 87 11.75 13.61 2.00
N ARG A 88 10.80 14.13 2.78
CA ARG A 88 9.52 14.64 2.27
C ARG A 88 9.75 15.94 1.49
N GLY A 89 9.00 16.09 0.39
CA GLY A 89 8.99 17.33 -0.39
C GLY A 89 8.54 18.53 0.45
N ALA A 90 9.03 19.73 0.10
CA ALA A 90 8.76 20.95 0.86
C ALA A 90 7.27 21.31 0.95
N THR A 91 6.45 20.90 -0.02
CA THR A 91 5.00 21.18 -0.04
C THR A 91 4.16 20.14 0.71
N ASP A 92 4.71 18.96 1.05
CA ASP A 92 3.96 17.83 1.64
C ASP A 92 3.16 18.25 2.89
N ALA A 93 3.76 19.09 3.73
CA ALA A 93 3.08 19.58 4.93
C ALA A 93 1.86 20.46 4.59
N ALA A 94 1.98 21.34 3.60
CA ALA A 94 0.89 22.19 3.13
C ALA A 94 -0.19 21.35 2.43
N ASP A 95 0.20 20.40 1.59
CA ASP A 95 -0.70 19.52 0.85
C ASP A 95 -1.53 18.66 1.81
N ARG A 96 -0.90 18.09 2.84
CA ARG A 96 -1.62 17.36 3.91
C ARG A 96 -2.56 18.26 4.71
N ALA A 97 -2.15 19.50 5.02
CA ALA A 97 -3.02 20.45 5.72
C ALA A 97 -4.24 20.83 4.88
N ALA A 98 -4.05 21.02 3.56
CA ALA A 98 -5.12 21.29 2.62
C ALA A 98 -6.09 20.09 2.50
N ALA A 99 -5.57 18.86 2.39
CA ALA A 99 -6.38 17.65 2.36
C ALA A 99 -7.23 17.49 3.63
N ARG A 100 -6.64 17.69 4.82
CA ARG A 100 -7.37 17.65 6.09
C ARG A 100 -8.45 18.72 6.17
N SER A 101 -8.17 19.93 5.67
CA SER A 101 -9.14 21.02 5.66
C SER A 101 -10.30 20.74 4.70
N LYS A 102 -10.01 20.16 3.53
CA LYS A 102 -11.01 19.73 2.56
C LYS A 102 -11.89 18.62 3.14
N TRP A 103 -11.29 17.59 3.71
CA TRP A 103 -12.00 16.50 4.36
C TRP A 103 -12.92 17.01 5.46
N LEU A 104 -12.44 17.93 6.31
CA LEU A 104 -13.23 18.50 7.40
C LEU A 104 -14.48 19.22 6.89
N ARG A 105 -14.35 20.03 5.83
CA ARG A 105 -15.49 20.73 5.22
C ARG A 105 -16.52 19.75 4.68
N ASN A 106 -16.08 18.80 3.86
CA ASN A 106 -16.96 17.79 3.27
C ASN A 106 -17.68 16.98 4.35
N LYS A 107 -16.97 16.54 5.40
CA LYS A 107 -17.57 15.77 6.49
C LYS A 107 -18.64 16.56 7.25
N ILE A 108 -18.45 17.88 7.44
CA ILE A 108 -19.45 18.73 8.09
C ILE A 108 -20.71 18.82 7.23
N GLU A 109 -20.54 19.04 5.93
CA GLU A 109 -21.65 19.05 4.95
C GLU A 109 -22.41 17.72 4.99
N ASP A 110 -21.70 16.59 4.86
CA ASP A 110 -22.30 15.24 4.90
C ASP A 110 -23.08 14.99 6.20
N LEU A 111 -22.56 15.42 7.35
CA LEU A 111 -23.23 15.26 8.65
C LEU A 111 -24.49 16.11 8.77
N MET A 112 -24.49 17.31 8.22
CA MET A 112 -25.66 18.19 8.21
C MET A 112 -26.73 17.73 7.22
N GLU A 113 -26.31 17.20 6.06
CA GLU A 113 -27.22 16.65 5.06
C GLU A 113 -27.87 15.34 5.52
N SER A 114 -27.08 14.46 6.16
CA SER A 114 -27.59 13.18 6.69
C SER A 114 -28.45 13.34 7.95
N ASN A 115 -28.33 14.46 8.66
CA ASN A 115 -29.13 14.78 9.83
C ASN A 115 -29.53 16.26 9.84
N GLY A 116 -30.71 16.56 9.28
CA GLY A 116 -31.23 17.93 9.18
C GLY A 116 -31.52 18.63 10.52
N GLU A 117 -31.47 17.93 11.65
CA GLU A 117 -31.57 18.53 12.98
C GLU A 117 -30.21 18.87 13.60
N LEU A 118 -29.11 18.41 12.98
CA LEU A 118 -27.76 18.62 13.48
C LEU A 118 -27.32 20.06 13.25
N THR A 119 -27.03 20.80 14.33
CA THR A 119 -26.45 22.14 14.22
C THR A 119 -25.04 22.08 13.60
N GLU A 120 -24.65 23.13 12.87
CA GLU A 120 -23.30 23.26 12.30
C GLU A 120 -22.20 23.07 13.36
N SER A 121 -22.39 23.61 14.57
CA SER A 121 -21.45 23.46 15.67
C SER A 121 -21.29 22.01 16.13
N ALA A 122 -22.39 21.24 16.16
CA ALA A 122 -22.35 19.83 16.51
C ALA A 122 -21.68 19.00 15.41
N ALA A 123 -22.00 19.25 14.14
CA ALA A 123 -21.36 18.62 12.98
C ALA A 123 -19.85 18.87 12.96
N LYS A 124 -19.43 20.13 13.15
CA LYS A 124 -18.01 20.53 13.25
C LYS A 124 -17.31 19.82 14.40
N SER A 125 -17.93 19.74 15.56
CA SER A 125 -17.34 19.06 16.73
C SER A 125 -17.16 17.56 16.49
N ALA A 126 -18.15 16.90 15.88
CA ALA A 126 -18.08 15.49 15.51
C ALA A 126 -16.97 15.22 14.46
N ALA A 127 -16.96 15.99 13.37
CA ALA A 127 -15.96 15.87 12.32
C ALA A 127 -14.53 16.14 12.84
N GLN A 128 -14.34 17.12 13.72
CA GLN A 128 -13.04 17.37 14.36
C GLN A 128 -12.61 16.23 15.28
N LYS A 129 -13.55 15.57 15.97
CA LYS A 129 -13.24 14.40 16.82
C LYS A 129 -12.74 13.23 15.97
N GLU A 130 -13.38 12.97 14.83
CA GLU A 130 -12.99 11.94 13.88
C GLU A 130 -11.64 12.27 13.22
N LEU A 131 -11.44 13.51 12.77
CA LEU A 131 -10.19 13.96 12.13
C LEU A 131 -8.94 13.79 13.02
N LYS A 132 -9.09 13.71 14.35
CA LYS A 132 -7.98 13.45 15.30
C LYS A 132 -7.46 12.01 15.23
N THR A 133 -8.26 11.07 14.76
CA THR A 133 -7.88 9.66 14.63
C THR A 133 -7.45 9.29 13.21
N MET A 134 -7.46 10.24 12.27
CA MET A 134 -7.16 10.02 10.87
C MET A 134 -5.87 10.72 10.43
N ASP A 135 -5.15 10.10 9.50
CA ASP A 135 -4.00 10.67 8.79
C ASP A 135 -4.29 10.70 7.28
N VAL A 136 -3.61 11.60 6.57
CA VAL A 136 -3.57 11.56 5.10
C VAL A 136 -2.74 10.35 4.66
N ILE A 137 -3.24 9.61 3.69
CA ILE A 137 -2.60 8.38 3.20
C ILE A 137 -1.90 8.69 1.88
N HIS A 138 -0.58 8.54 1.85
CA HIS A 138 0.19 8.56 0.60
C HIS A 138 0.10 7.19 -0.08
N THR A 139 -0.13 7.16 -1.39
CA THR A 139 -0.29 5.91 -2.17
C THR A 139 0.65 5.89 -3.38
N PRO A 140 1.81 5.20 -3.31
CA PRO A 140 2.33 4.56 -2.11
C PRO A 140 2.95 5.57 -1.14
N ASP A 141 3.36 5.07 0.04
CA ASP A 141 4.16 5.77 1.02
C ASP A 141 5.36 6.41 0.33
N LEU A 142 5.69 7.65 0.72
CA LEU A 142 6.78 8.40 0.08
C LEU A 142 8.13 7.65 0.16
N SER A 143 8.39 6.98 1.29
CA SER A 143 9.60 6.16 1.44
C SER A 143 9.60 4.92 0.54
N ALA A 144 8.44 4.40 0.19
CA ALA A 144 8.25 3.28 -0.73
C ALA A 144 8.11 3.74 -2.18
N GLY A 145 8.59 4.96 -2.50
CA GLY A 145 8.65 5.50 -3.85
C GLY A 145 7.42 6.28 -4.30
N GLY A 146 6.56 6.71 -3.38
CA GLY A 146 5.42 7.57 -3.67
C GLY A 146 5.82 8.96 -4.18
N THR A 147 4.99 9.53 -5.06
CA THR A 147 5.19 10.85 -5.67
C THR A 147 4.49 11.98 -4.93
N GLY A 148 3.77 11.68 -3.85
CA GLY A 148 2.93 12.64 -3.12
C GLY A 148 1.43 12.50 -3.38
N GLU A 149 1.02 11.57 -4.24
CA GLU A 149 -0.39 11.24 -4.44
C GLU A 149 -1.02 10.70 -3.16
N PHE A 150 -2.24 11.18 -2.89
CA PHE A 150 -3.05 10.72 -1.76
C PHE A 150 -4.04 9.66 -2.23
N SER A 151 -4.44 8.79 -1.30
CA SER A 151 -5.55 7.86 -1.51
C SER A 151 -6.78 8.58 -2.08
N THR A 152 -7.46 7.92 -3.03
CA THR A 152 -8.73 8.42 -3.56
C THR A 152 -9.92 7.99 -2.69
N LYS A 153 -9.69 7.18 -1.65
CA LYS A 153 -10.73 6.69 -0.73
C LYS A 153 -10.91 7.68 0.42
N ASP A 154 -12.13 7.84 0.89
CA ASP A 154 -12.48 8.63 2.09
C ASP A 154 -11.84 10.04 2.11
N GLY A 155 -11.78 10.69 0.94
CA GLY A 155 -11.18 12.02 0.79
C GLY A 155 -9.66 12.08 1.03
N GLY A 156 -8.98 10.94 0.94
CA GLY A 156 -7.54 10.79 1.15
C GLY A 156 -7.11 10.64 2.60
N LEU A 157 -8.06 10.44 3.51
CA LEU A 157 -7.79 10.24 4.94
C LEU A 157 -8.29 8.87 5.37
N ALA A 158 -7.56 8.24 6.29
CA ALA A 158 -7.98 6.99 6.89
C ALA A 158 -7.45 6.86 8.33
N PRO A 159 -7.92 5.87 9.13
CA PRO A 159 -7.43 5.64 10.48
C PRO A 159 -5.91 5.58 10.56
N ARG A 160 -5.34 6.44 11.41
CA ARG A 160 -3.89 6.65 11.52
C ARG A 160 -3.13 5.43 12.06
N SER A 161 -3.80 4.55 12.78
CA SER A 161 -3.18 3.37 13.39
C SER A 161 -2.64 2.42 12.33
N ALA A 162 -3.44 2.11 11.31
CA ALA A 162 -3.03 1.31 10.16
C ALA A 162 -1.89 1.99 9.39
N ASN A 163 -2.09 3.25 8.99
CA ASN A 163 -1.13 4.02 8.20
C ASN A 163 0.26 4.09 8.86
N ARG A 164 0.29 4.50 10.13
CA ARG A 164 1.55 4.61 10.88
C ARG A 164 2.20 3.24 11.12
N SER A 165 1.41 2.19 11.29
CA SER A 165 1.94 0.84 11.46
C SER A 165 2.64 0.36 10.18
N ILE A 166 1.98 0.48 9.02
CA ILE A 166 2.55 0.15 7.71
C ILE A 166 3.81 0.98 7.46
N GLY A 167 3.69 2.32 7.60
CA GLY A 167 4.79 3.27 7.43
C GLY A 167 6.02 2.93 8.28
N SER A 168 5.81 2.53 9.54
CA SER A 168 6.91 2.17 10.44
C SER A 168 7.59 0.83 10.09
N GLN A 169 6.91 -0.06 9.38
CA GLN A 169 7.41 -1.39 9.05
C GLN A 169 8.33 -1.40 7.83
N TRP A 170 8.21 -0.38 6.97
CA TRP A 170 9.09 -0.19 5.81
C TRP A 170 10.58 -0.19 6.19
N SER A 171 10.94 0.58 7.22
CA SER A 171 12.33 0.77 7.66
C SER A 171 12.81 -0.22 8.73
N LYS A 172 11.94 -1.12 9.20
CA LYS A 172 12.31 -2.15 10.19
C LYS A 172 12.77 -3.41 9.49
N ALA A 173 13.87 -3.99 9.97
CA ALA A 173 14.29 -5.32 9.54
C ALA A 173 13.19 -6.35 9.83
N GLY A 174 12.84 -7.16 8.84
CA GLY A 174 11.95 -8.30 9.01
C GLY A 174 12.73 -9.59 9.24
N ASP A 175 12.05 -10.72 9.02
CA ASP A 175 12.59 -12.05 9.30
C ASP A 175 13.76 -12.42 8.38
N SER A 176 13.84 -11.78 7.21
CA SER A 176 14.98 -11.90 6.27
C SER A 176 16.27 -11.19 6.73
N GLY A 177 16.20 -10.39 7.81
CA GLY A 177 17.30 -9.53 8.25
C GLY A 177 17.46 -8.23 7.43
N LYS A 178 16.67 -8.05 6.36
CA LYS A 178 16.62 -6.80 5.57
C LYS A 178 15.39 -5.98 5.95
N THR A 179 15.46 -4.68 5.73
CA THR A 179 14.25 -3.82 5.76
C THR A 179 13.38 -4.09 4.53
N ARG A 180 12.07 -3.83 4.65
CA ARG A 180 11.16 -3.97 3.50
C ARG A 180 11.48 -2.97 2.38
N LEU A 181 12.05 -1.80 2.73
CA LEU A 181 12.56 -0.85 1.74
C LEU A 181 13.72 -1.43 0.92
N GLN A 182 14.69 -2.08 1.57
CA GLN A 182 15.78 -2.75 0.86
C GLN A 182 15.25 -3.86 -0.05
N GLN A 183 14.32 -4.67 0.44
CA GLN A 183 13.71 -5.74 -0.34
C GLN A 183 12.91 -5.19 -1.53
N LEU A 184 12.16 -4.11 -1.35
CA LEU A 184 11.41 -3.45 -2.43
C LEU A 184 12.35 -2.92 -3.51
N LYS A 185 13.44 -2.28 -3.11
CA LYS A 185 14.46 -1.77 -4.04
C LYS A 185 15.13 -2.90 -4.83
N GLU A 186 15.55 -3.97 -4.15
CA GLU A 186 16.15 -5.16 -4.80
C GLU A 186 15.17 -5.85 -5.76
N HIS A 187 13.89 -5.91 -5.38
CA HIS A 187 12.83 -6.46 -6.22
C HIS A 187 12.63 -5.62 -7.49
N ALA A 188 12.54 -4.29 -7.34
CA ALA A 188 12.46 -3.38 -8.48
C ALA A 188 13.70 -3.44 -9.38
N GLU A 189 14.90 -3.58 -8.81
CA GLU A 189 16.15 -3.70 -9.57
C GLU A 189 16.17 -4.96 -10.45
N LYS A 190 15.66 -6.08 -9.92
CA LYS A 190 15.51 -7.33 -10.69
C LYS A 190 14.46 -7.20 -11.79
N ALA A 191 13.32 -6.58 -11.49
CA ALA A 191 12.25 -6.37 -12.48
C ALA A 191 12.77 -5.50 -13.64
N ARG A 192 13.48 -4.41 -13.32
CA ARG A 192 14.19 -3.58 -14.29
C ARG A 192 15.15 -4.38 -15.16
N GLN A 193 16.02 -5.20 -14.56
CA GLN A 193 17.01 -6.00 -15.31
C GLN A 193 16.35 -6.97 -16.29
N LYS A 194 15.14 -7.44 -15.98
CA LYS A 194 14.35 -8.34 -16.83
C LYS A 194 13.47 -7.62 -17.85
N GLY A 195 13.33 -6.29 -17.77
CA GLY A 195 12.36 -5.54 -18.56
C GLY A 195 10.90 -5.88 -18.21
N GLU A 196 10.66 -6.26 -16.94
CA GLU A 196 9.37 -6.68 -16.43
C GLU A 196 8.78 -5.61 -15.49
N LYS A 197 7.46 -5.65 -15.26
CA LYS A 197 6.84 -4.88 -14.18
C LYS A 197 7.23 -5.48 -12.83
N SER A 198 7.31 -4.63 -11.80
CA SER A 198 7.60 -5.08 -10.42
C SER A 198 6.68 -6.23 -10.01
N ASN A 199 5.35 -6.06 -10.07
CA ASN A 199 4.39 -7.07 -9.58
C ASN A 199 4.70 -7.50 -8.13
N THR A 200 5.06 -6.51 -7.30
CA THR A 200 5.30 -6.64 -5.88
C THR A 200 4.06 -7.17 -5.16
N LYS A 201 4.30 -8.06 -4.18
CA LYS A 201 3.27 -8.59 -3.29
C LYS A 201 3.54 -8.16 -1.85
N LEU A 202 2.56 -7.49 -1.24
CA LEU A 202 2.60 -7.10 0.16
C LEU A 202 1.58 -7.98 0.92
N LYS A 203 2.08 -8.92 1.72
CA LYS A 203 1.26 -9.90 2.46
C LYS A 203 1.17 -9.54 3.93
N LEU A 204 0.10 -9.98 4.61
CA LEU A 204 0.09 -9.99 6.07
C LEU A 204 0.98 -11.12 6.57
N CYS A 205 1.55 -10.96 7.76
CA CYS A 205 2.19 -12.08 8.41
C CYS A 205 1.10 -13.01 8.92
N ASP A 206 1.28 -14.31 8.68
CA ASP A 206 0.49 -15.32 9.37
C ASP A 206 0.72 -15.10 10.86
N GLU A 207 -0.37 -14.86 11.60
CA GLU A 207 -0.30 -15.04 13.04
C GLU A 207 0.11 -16.49 13.23
N ALA A 208 1.31 -16.74 13.78
CA ALA A 208 1.81 -18.09 13.98
C ALA A 208 0.73 -18.93 14.68
N GLY A 209 0.00 -19.75 13.91
CA GLY A 209 -1.17 -20.50 14.39
C GLY A 209 -2.41 -20.59 13.51
N ALA A 210 -2.48 -20.04 12.29
CA ALA A 210 -3.58 -20.31 11.36
C ALA A 210 -3.08 -21.11 10.15
N SER A 211 -3.08 -22.43 10.27
CA SER A 211 -2.94 -23.34 9.12
C SER A 211 -4.07 -23.09 8.12
N ASP A 212 -3.70 -22.79 6.87
CA ASP A 212 -4.60 -22.76 5.71
C ASP A 212 -5.45 -24.05 5.65
N PRO A 213 -6.79 -23.96 5.60
CA PRO A 213 -7.64 -25.13 5.40
C PRO A 213 -7.69 -25.60 3.93
N ASP A 214 -7.08 -24.88 2.99
CA ASP A 214 -7.25 -25.12 1.55
C ASP A 214 -6.18 -26.02 0.91
N ASN A 215 -5.55 -26.90 1.67
CA ASN A 215 -4.83 -28.05 1.12
C ASN A 215 -5.30 -29.38 1.71
N ALA A 216 -6.59 -29.64 1.58
CA ALA A 216 -7.14 -30.99 1.66
C ALA A 216 -7.66 -31.40 0.28
N THR A 217 -6.75 -31.77 -0.63
CA THR A 217 -7.12 -32.55 -1.82
C THR A 217 -6.60 -33.98 -1.71
N SER A 218 -7.56 -34.86 -1.42
CA SER A 218 -7.69 -36.27 -1.77
C SER A 218 -6.45 -37.03 -2.28
N GLY A 219 -6.04 -38.02 -1.49
CA GLY A 219 -5.41 -39.25 -1.96
C GLY A 219 -5.89 -40.39 -1.06
N GLY A 220 -6.94 -41.09 -1.48
CA GLY A 220 -7.52 -42.19 -0.72
C GLY A 220 -6.86 -43.55 -0.97
N SER A 221 -7.02 -44.43 0.04
CA SER A 221 -7.05 -45.91 -0.03
C SER A 221 -5.68 -46.62 -0.15
N ILE A 222 -5.31 -47.69 0.58
CA ILE A 222 -5.97 -48.69 1.45
C ILE A 222 -4.88 -49.24 2.42
N GLY A 223 -5.26 -49.66 3.64
CA GLY A 223 -4.42 -50.56 4.43
C GLY A 223 -4.98 -50.90 5.81
N ALA A 224 -5.77 -51.97 5.88
CA ALA A 224 -6.32 -52.53 7.12
C ALA A 224 -5.24 -53.03 8.09
N GLY A 225 -5.48 -52.87 9.40
CA GLY A 225 -4.64 -53.43 10.45
C GLY A 225 -5.27 -53.28 11.83
N SER A 226 -6.00 -54.31 12.25
CA SER A 226 -6.61 -54.52 13.57
C SER A 226 -5.59 -54.50 14.72
N GLY A 227 -5.97 -53.93 15.87
CA GLY A 227 -5.26 -54.13 17.13
C GLY A 227 -5.93 -53.46 18.33
N GLN A 228 -6.67 -54.24 19.12
CA GLN A 228 -7.17 -53.86 20.45
C GLN A 228 -6.01 -53.61 21.43
N GLY A 229 -6.19 -52.67 22.37
CA GLY A 229 -5.29 -52.51 23.51
C GLY A 229 -5.82 -51.51 24.53
N GLN A 230 -6.44 -52.03 25.59
CA GLN A 230 -6.84 -51.30 26.80
C GLN A 230 -5.60 -50.72 27.54
N GLY A 231 -5.80 -49.67 28.34
CA GLY A 231 -4.93 -49.47 29.52
C GLY A 231 -4.62 -48.04 29.95
N GLN A 232 -5.40 -47.56 30.92
CA GLN A 232 -4.98 -46.84 32.13
C GLN A 232 -4.27 -45.47 32.02
N SER A 233 -5.05 -44.46 32.45
CA SER A 233 -4.73 -43.51 33.53
C SER A 233 -3.32 -43.53 34.12
N ASN A 234 -2.67 -42.36 34.15
CA ASN A 234 -2.01 -41.84 35.36
C ASN A 234 -1.72 -40.33 35.24
N ILE A 235 -2.26 -39.60 36.21
CA ILE A 235 -1.81 -38.27 36.66
C ILE A 235 -0.60 -38.50 37.58
N PRO A 236 0.39 -37.59 37.62
CA PRO A 236 0.74 -37.07 38.93
C PRO A 236 0.94 -35.54 38.96
N THR A 237 0.41 -34.99 40.04
CA THR A 237 0.70 -33.70 40.66
C THR A 237 2.17 -33.53 41.06
N SER A 238 2.71 -32.34 40.85
CA SER A 238 3.41 -31.52 41.86
C SER A 238 3.45 -30.07 41.38
#